data_AF-G5B886-F1
#
_entry.id   AF-G5B886-F1
#
_cell.length_a   1.000
_cell.length_b   1.000
_cell.length_c   1.000
_cell.angle_alpha   90.00
_cell.angle_beta   90.00
_cell.angle_gamma   90.00
#
_symmetry.space_group_name_H-M   'P 1'
#
loop_
_entity.id
_entity.type
_entity.pdbx_description
1 polymer ?
#
loop_
_entity_poly.entity_id
_entity_poly.type
_entity_poly.pdbx_seq_one_letter_code
_entity_poly.pdbx_strand_id
1 'polypeptide(L)'
;MTRHVGKAMEDCMRAVIGVLLNLVSDSEWSSTKTGEQDGLIGTAVNCVLEVPKYLPQEQRSDLRVLGLGLRINLVEYSARNWHCLINMETSCSFDSSFCSGEGDNSLRVAGQVHAMQALVQLFLERERAAQLAESKTDELIKDAPITQHDKSGEWQETSGERQWVSTEKTDSAEGKHKKEEDSEELDLDKALQHAGKHMEDCIMASYTALLLSCLCQESPIKVTTVREYLPEGGFSIMTEMLKKFLSFMNLTCAVGTTDQKSISMVIEYLEHC
;
A
#
# COMPACT_ATOMS: atom_id res chain seq x y z
N MET A 1 13.08 21.08 20.24
CA MET A 1 12.36 20.27 21.26
C MET A 1 11.18 19.50 20.66
N THR A 2 10.35 20.13 19.83
CA THR A 2 9.16 19.54 19.17
C THR A 2 9.44 18.34 18.25
N ARG A 3 10.53 18.37 17.44
CA ARG A 3 10.88 17.26 16.53
C ARG A 3 11.24 15.95 17.24
N HIS A 4 11.91 16.03 18.39
CA HIS A 4 12.28 14.84 19.18
C HIS A 4 11.06 14.21 19.86
N VAL A 5 10.13 15.04 20.35
CA VAL A 5 8.87 14.56 20.93
C VAL A 5 8.00 13.87 19.88
N GLY A 6 7.90 14.46 18.68
CA GLY A 6 7.16 13.87 17.56
C GLY A 6 7.68 12.48 17.18
N LYS A 7 9.00 12.33 17.05
CA LYS A 7 9.62 11.03 16.74
C LYS A 7 9.40 9.99 17.85
N ALA A 8 9.58 10.40 19.11
CA ALA A 8 9.35 9.51 20.25
C ALA A 8 7.89 9.03 20.35
N MET A 9 6.92 9.89 20.03
CA MET A 9 5.51 9.53 20.00
C MET A 9 5.23 8.50 18.90
N GLU A 10 5.76 8.71 17.70
CA GLU A 10 5.63 7.78 16.58
C GLU A 10 6.26 6.41 16.89
N ASP A 11 7.47 6.39 17.45
CA ASP A 11 8.14 5.15 17.87
C ASP A 11 7.32 4.40 18.93
N CYS A 12 6.75 5.14 19.90
CA CYS A 12 5.87 4.57 20.92
C CYS A 12 4.59 3.98 20.30
N MET A 13 3.95 4.70 19.39
CA MET A 13 2.75 4.21 18.70
C MET A 13 3.03 2.93 17.91
N ARG A 14 4.14 2.87 17.17
CA ARG A 14 4.54 1.64 16.45
C ARG A 14 4.79 0.48 17.40
N ALA A 15 5.46 0.71 18.52
CA ALA A 15 5.70 -0.32 19.53
C ALA A 15 4.39 -0.84 20.14
N VAL A 16 3.46 0.05 20.50
CA VAL A 16 2.15 -0.31 21.06
C VAL A 16 1.34 -1.13 20.04
N ILE A 17 1.24 -0.68 18.79
CA ILE A 17 0.51 -1.41 17.76
C ILE A 17 1.15 -2.77 17.50
N GLY A 18 2.48 -2.87 17.48
CA GLY A 18 3.19 -4.14 17.35
C GLY A 18 2.88 -5.14 18.47
N VAL A 19 2.81 -4.67 19.73
CA VAL A 19 2.39 -5.51 20.86
C VAL A 19 0.95 -5.96 20.70
N LEU A 20 0.04 -5.06 20.32
CA LEU A 20 -1.37 -5.38 20.12
C LEU A 20 -1.58 -6.40 19.00
N LEU A 21 -0.89 -6.23 17.86
CA LEU A 21 -0.93 -7.18 16.74
C LEU A 21 -0.62 -8.61 17.17
N ASN A 22 0.46 -8.79 17.95
CA ASN A 22 0.85 -10.09 18.47
C ASN A 22 -0.12 -10.65 19.51
N LEU A 23 -0.81 -9.78 20.25
CA LEU A 23 -1.80 -10.19 21.25
C LEU A 23 -3.10 -10.67 20.58
N VAL A 24 -3.49 -10.06 19.46
CA VAL A 24 -4.79 -10.32 18.81
C VAL A 24 -4.72 -11.30 17.64
N SER A 25 -3.54 -11.71 17.17
CA SER A 25 -3.37 -12.51 15.94
C SER A 25 -4.06 -13.87 15.96
N ASP A 26 -4.07 -14.56 17.11
CA ASP A 26 -4.51 -15.98 17.18
C ASP A 26 -5.49 -16.25 18.33
N SER A 27 -6.20 -15.22 18.79
CA SER A 27 -7.08 -15.34 19.96
C SER A 27 -8.31 -14.44 19.87
N GLU A 28 -9.47 -15.05 19.61
CA GLU A 28 -10.78 -14.38 19.64
C GLU A 28 -11.03 -13.66 20.98
N TRP A 29 -10.66 -14.30 22.10
CA TRP A 29 -10.80 -13.70 23.43
C TRP A 29 -9.95 -12.44 23.58
N SER A 30 -8.67 -12.49 23.15
CA SER A 30 -7.75 -11.36 23.25
C SER A 30 -8.17 -10.23 22.32
N SER A 31 -8.63 -10.55 21.10
CA SER A 31 -9.22 -9.61 20.15
C SER A 31 -10.44 -8.91 20.74
N THR A 32 -11.37 -9.67 21.33
CA THR A 32 -12.57 -9.11 21.98
C THR A 32 -12.22 -8.24 23.18
N LYS A 33 -11.32 -8.70 24.07
CA LYS A 33 -10.91 -7.94 25.26
C LYS A 33 -10.16 -6.65 24.92
N THR A 34 -9.36 -6.69 23.87
CA THR A 34 -8.63 -5.52 23.36
C THR A 34 -9.62 -4.51 22.77
N GLY A 35 -10.57 -4.95 21.95
CA GLY A 35 -11.60 -4.08 21.37
C GLY A 35 -12.60 -3.51 22.39
N GLU A 36 -12.77 -4.16 23.54
CA GLU A 36 -13.57 -3.63 24.67
C GLU A 36 -12.92 -2.41 25.35
N GLN A 37 -11.64 -2.13 25.12
CA GLN A 37 -11.01 -0.94 25.70
C GLN A 37 -11.60 0.34 25.10
N ASP A 38 -12.03 1.24 25.98
CA ASP A 38 -12.70 2.48 25.59
C ASP A 38 -11.87 3.28 24.57
N GLY A 39 -12.48 3.54 23.42
CA GLY A 39 -11.86 4.33 22.34
C GLY A 39 -10.76 3.61 21.56
N LEU A 40 -10.42 2.34 21.84
CA LEU A 40 -9.33 1.66 21.16
C LEU A 40 -9.62 1.41 19.68
N ILE A 41 -10.82 0.90 19.35
CA ILE A 41 -11.23 0.69 17.95
C ILE A 41 -11.18 2.02 17.19
N GLY A 42 -11.67 3.09 17.78
CA GLY A 42 -11.63 4.40 17.15
C GLY A 42 -10.23 4.99 17.02
N THR A 43 -9.37 4.75 17.99
CA THR A 43 -7.95 5.13 17.90
C THR A 43 -7.25 4.34 16.79
N ALA A 44 -7.53 3.04 16.64
CA ALA A 44 -6.98 2.22 15.57
C ALA A 44 -7.44 2.69 14.18
N VAL A 45 -8.70 3.12 14.04
CA VAL A 45 -9.20 3.77 12.81
C VAL A 45 -8.43 5.05 12.54
N ASN A 46 -8.29 5.93 13.54
CA ASN A 46 -7.59 7.20 13.40
C ASN A 46 -6.08 7.03 13.11
N CYS A 47 -5.44 5.96 13.56
CA CYS A 47 -4.05 5.65 13.19
C CYS A 47 -3.86 5.45 11.68
N VAL A 48 -4.91 5.04 10.96
CA VAL A 48 -4.88 4.88 9.51
C VAL A 48 -5.30 6.16 8.80
N LEU A 49 -6.38 6.79 9.29
CA LEU A 49 -7.05 7.89 8.60
C LEU A 49 -6.46 9.27 8.95
N GLU A 50 -6.25 9.52 10.24
CA GLU A 50 -6.02 10.87 10.76
C GLU A 50 -4.56 11.10 11.13
N VAL A 51 -3.95 10.19 11.90
CA VAL A 51 -2.60 10.36 12.44
C VAL A 51 -1.52 10.56 11.36
N PRO A 52 -1.53 9.86 10.22
CA PRO A 52 -0.46 9.98 9.22
C PRO A 52 -0.25 11.39 8.67
N LYS A 53 -1.26 12.28 8.69
CA LYS A 53 -1.08 13.67 8.23
C LYS A 53 -0.13 14.49 9.11
N TYR A 54 0.09 14.06 10.34
CA TYR A 54 1.02 14.68 11.28
C TYR A 54 2.43 14.06 11.20
N LEU A 55 2.62 13.02 10.39
CA LEU A 55 3.90 12.34 10.22
C LEU A 55 4.63 12.78 8.93
N PRO A 56 5.97 12.70 8.92
CA PRO A 56 6.77 12.77 7.70
C PRO A 56 6.30 11.73 6.68
N GLN A 57 6.36 12.07 5.39
CA GLN A 57 5.83 11.24 4.29
C GLN A 57 6.35 9.80 4.32
N GLU A 58 7.65 9.62 4.57
CA GLU A 58 8.36 8.34 4.63
C GLU A 58 7.81 7.38 5.71
N GLN A 59 7.13 7.88 6.74
CA GLN A 59 6.65 7.08 7.88
C GLN A 59 5.14 6.83 7.84
N ARG A 60 4.44 7.41 6.86
CA ARG A 60 2.97 7.34 6.78
C ARG A 60 2.49 5.94 6.39
N SER A 61 3.20 5.28 5.48
CA SER A 61 2.88 3.93 4.99
C SER A 61 2.96 2.90 6.12
N ASP A 62 4.08 2.87 6.85
CA ASP A 62 4.31 1.94 7.95
C ASP A 62 3.20 1.99 9.01
N LEU A 63 2.86 3.20 9.49
CA LEU A 63 1.81 3.34 10.51
C LEU A 63 0.45 2.88 10.00
N ARG A 64 0.12 3.17 8.73
CA ARG A 64 -1.14 2.76 8.12
C ARG A 64 -1.23 1.25 7.95
N VAL A 65 -0.16 0.60 7.50
CA VAL A 65 -0.10 -0.87 7.37
C VAL A 65 -0.26 -1.54 8.73
N LEU A 66 0.45 -1.06 9.75
CA LEU A 66 0.30 -1.56 11.12
C LEU A 66 -1.13 -1.36 11.66
N GLY A 67 -1.72 -0.19 11.43
CA GLY A 67 -3.09 0.13 11.84
C GLY A 67 -4.14 -0.72 11.11
N LEU A 68 -3.96 -0.96 9.81
CA LEU A 68 -4.83 -1.84 9.02
C LEU A 68 -4.72 -3.30 9.49
N GLY A 69 -3.50 -3.80 9.70
CA GLY A 69 -3.27 -5.15 10.22
C GLY A 69 -3.91 -5.36 11.59
N LEU A 70 -3.78 -4.38 12.50
CA LEU A 70 -4.41 -4.48 13.83
C LEU A 70 -5.94 -4.57 13.70
N ARG A 71 -6.52 -3.80 12.78
CA ARG A 71 -7.97 -3.80 12.56
C ARG A 71 -8.47 -5.11 11.97
N ILE A 72 -7.73 -5.70 11.02
CA ILE A 72 -8.03 -7.03 10.48
C ILE A 72 -8.13 -8.03 11.64
N ASN A 73 -7.09 -8.14 12.46
CA ASN A 73 -7.07 -9.07 13.59
C ASN A 73 -8.15 -8.77 14.64
N LEU A 74 -8.50 -7.49 14.84
CA LEU A 74 -9.56 -7.10 15.77
C LEU A 74 -10.96 -7.50 15.29
N VAL A 75 -11.23 -7.50 13.99
CA VAL A 75 -12.59 -7.77 13.46
C VAL A 75 -12.77 -9.18 12.93
N GLU A 76 -11.69 -9.89 12.58
CA GLU A 76 -11.73 -11.19 11.92
C GLU A 76 -12.61 -12.20 12.68
N TYR A 77 -12.49 -12.27 14.01
CA TYR A 77 -13.22 -13.24 14.83
C TYR A 77 -14.19 -12.59 15.84
N SER A 78 -14.27 -11.26 15.92
CA SER A 78 -15.07 -10.58 16.95
C SER A 78 -16.23 -9.79 16.36
N ALA A 79 -17.43 -10.36 16.42
CA ALA A 79 -18.67 -9.70 16.00
C ALA A 79 -18.92 -8.38 16.75
N ARG A 80 -18.49 -8.28 18.01
CA ARG A 80 -18.62 -7.04 18.80
C ARG A 80 -17.72 -5.94 18.26
N ASN A 81 -16.47 -6.26 17.93
CA ASN A 81 -15.53 -5.31 17.35
C ASN A 81 -16.00 -4.88 15.95
N TRP A 82 -16.53 -5.82 15.17
CA TRP A 82 -17.18 -5.55 13.90
C TRP A 82 -18.33 -4.53 14.05
N HIS A 83 -19.26 -4.77 14.99
CA HIS A 83 -20.37 -3.86 15.26
C HIS A 83 -19.92 -2.47 15.73
N CYS A 84 -18.84 -2.40 16.51
CA CYS A 84 -18.28 -1.12 16.93
C CYS A 84 -17.69 -0.36 15.75
N LEU A 85 -16.95 -1.04 14.86
CA LEU A 85 -16.33 -0.44 13.69
C LEU A 85 -17.38 0.07 12.68
N ILE A 86 -18.43 -0.72 12.39
CA ILE A 86 -19.41 -0.33 11.37
C ILE A 86 -20.25 0.88 11.79
N ASN A 87 -20.57 0.99 13.08
CA ASN A 87 -21.36 2.10 13.61
C ASN A 87 -20.50 3.32 13.97
N MET A 88 -19.19 3.23 13.80
CA MET A 88 -18.29 4.33 14.10
C MET A 88 -18.37 5.40 13.00
N GLU A 89 -18.34 6.65 13.44
CA GLU A 89 -18.12 7.81 12.58
C GLU A 89 -16.69 8.32 12.72
N THR A 90 -16.13 8.80 11.61
CA THR A 90 -14.79 9.38 11.53
C THR A 90 -14.81 10.65 10.69
N SER A 91 -13.75 11.44 10.79
CA SER A 91 -13.61 12.63 9.95
C SER A 91 -13.15 12.22 8.55
N CYS A 92 -13.66 12.89 7.52
CA CYS A 92 -13.04 12.84 6.20
C CYS A 92 -11.73 13.64 6.23
N SER A 93 -10.58 12.98 6.42
CA SER A 93 -9.30 13.62 6.15
C SER A 93 -8.29 12.64 5.58
N PHE A 94 -8.45 12.32 4.29
CA PHE A 94 -7.35 11.79 3.50
C PHE A 94 -6.43 12.91 3.02
N ASP A 95 -5.13 12.60 2.99
CA ASP A 95 -4.00 13.47 2.66
C ASP A 95 -4.39 14.50 1.58
N SER A 96 -4.70 15.73 1.99
CA SER A 96 -5.28 16.79 1.14
C SER A 96 -4.39 17.21 -0.04
N SER A 97 -3.22 16.58 -0.16
CA SER A 97 -2.22 16.74 -1.19
C SER A 97 -2.60 16.14 -2.55
N PHE A 98 -3.45 15.11 -2.62
CA PHE A 98 -3.76 14.44 -3.90
C PHE A 98 -4.97 15.03 -4.66
N CYS A 99 -5.74 15.92 -4.02
CA CYS A 99 -6.94 16.53 -4.62
C CYS A 99 -6.70 17.95 -5.18
N SER A 100 -5.45 18.34 -5.47
CA SER A 100 -5.14 19.61 -6.16
C SER A 100 -5.08 19.46 -7.68
N GLY A 101 -5.89 18.56 -8.25
CA GLY A 101 -6.17 18.52 -9.68
C GLY A 101 -7.51 19.20 -9.94
N GLU A 102 -7.50 20.27 -10.76
CA GLU A 102 -8.71 20.91 -11.26
C GLU A 102 -9.58 19.88 -12.00
N GLY A 103 -10.71 19.49 -11.42
CA GLY A 103 -11.64 18.59 -12.08
C GLY A 103 -12.58 17.87 -11.13
N ASP A 104 -13.81 18.36 -11.08
CA ASP A 104 -15.01 17.76 -10.50
C ASP A 104 -15.18 17.83 -8.96
N ASN A 105 -16.07 18.75 -8.56
CA ASN A 105 -16.33 19.15 -7.17
C ASN A 105 -17.45 18.30 -6.51
N SER A 106 -17.53 17.01 -6.83
CA SER A 106 -18.63 16.12 -6.41
C SER A 106 -18.36 15.29 -5.14
N LEU A 107 -17.11 15.21 -4.65
CA LEU A 107 -16.76 14.31 -3.53
C LEU A 107 -16.18 15.00 -2.29
N ARG A 108 -16.61 16.23 -1.97
CA ARG A 108 -16.24 16.89 -0.71
C ARG A 108 -17.35 16.78 0.32
N VAL A 109 -17.37 15.67 1.06
CA VAL A 109 -18.15 15.58 2.31
C VAL A 109 -17.32 16.21 3.42
N ALA A 110 -17.51 17.51 3.65
CA ALA A 110 -17.08 18.14 4.90
C ALA A 110 -18.10 17.76 5.99
N GLY A 111 -17.92 16.57 6.58
CA GLY A 111 -18.80 16.00 7.58
C GLY A 111 -18.21 14.72 8.19
N GLN A 112 -18.76 14.29 9.33
CA GLN A 112 -18.52 12.95 9.84
C GLN A 112 -19.06 11.94 8.83
N VAL A 113 -18.27 10.91 8.51
CA VAL A 113 -18.66 9.81 7.64
C VAL A 113 -18.54 8.50 8.41
N HIS A 114 -19.28 7.48 8.00
CA HIS A 114 -19.12 6.15 8.56
C HIS A 114 -17.70 5.63 8.29
N ALA A 115 -17.11 4.93 9.26
CA ALA A 115 -15.77 4.37 9.13
C ALA A 115 -15.66 3.39 7.95
N MET A 116 -16.75 2.72 7.59
CA MET A 116 -16.84 1.89 6.39
C MET A 116 -16.70 2.71 5.11
N GLN A 117 -17.45 3.80 4.99
CA GLN A 117 -17.37 4.70 3.84
C GLN A 117 -15.95 5.26 3.70
N ALA A 118 -15.34 5.67 4.81
CA ALA A 118 -13.96 6.16 4.82
C ALA A 118 -12.97 5.08 4.37
N LEU A 119 -13.14 3.82 4.78
CA LEU A 119 -12.30 2.71 4.33
C LEU A 119 -12.43 2.45 2.83
N VAL A 120 -13.65 2.46 2.29
CA VAL A 120 -13.86 2.28 0.84
C VAL A 120 -13.24 3.44 0.06
N GLN A 121 -13.38 4.67 0.55
CA GLN A 121 -12.71 5.84 -0.03
C GLN A 121 -11.19 5.70 0.01
N LEU A 122 -10.60 5.29 1.14
CA LEU A 122 -9.16 5.01 1.25
C LEU A 122 -8.72 3.99 0.19
N PHE A 123 -9.46 2.90 0.04
CA PHE A 123 -9.15 1.87 -0.93
C PHE A 123 -9.12 2.45 -2.36
N LEU A 124 -10.19 3.13 -2.78
CA LEU A 124 -10.32 3.69 -4.12
C LEU A 124 -9.26 4.77 -4.41
N GLU A 125 -8.94 5.60 -3.42
CA GLU A 125 -7.90 6.63 -3.57
C GLU A 125 -6.51 6.00 -3.74
N ARG A 126 -6.19 4.94 -2.98
CA ARG A 126 -4.90 4.26 -3.07
C ARG A 126 -4.76 3.45 -4.34
N GLU A 127 -5.84 2.79 -4.76
CA GLU A 127 -5.92 2.08 -6.03
C GLU A 127 -5.63 3.03 -7.19
N ARG A 128 -6.33 4.17 -7.26
CA ARG A 128 -6.09 5.19 -8.29
C ARG A 128 -4.69 5.79 -8.22
N ALA A 129 -4.18 6.07 -7.01
CA ALA A 129 -2.82 6.59 -6.84
C ALA A 129 -1.76 5.61 -7.34
N ALA A 130 -1.95 4.31 -7.09
CA ALA A 130 -1.08 3.26 -7.59
C ALA A 130 -1.09 3.17 -9.11
N GLN A 131 -2.27 3.22 -9.75
CA GLN A 131 -2.40 3.23 -11.22
C GLN A 131 -1.71 4.45 -11.86
N LEU A 132 -1.86 5.63 -11.25
CA LEU A 132 -1.21 6.85 -11.72
C LEU A 132 0.31 6.80 -11.57
N ALA A 133 0.81 6.23 -10.48
CA ALA A 133 2.24 6.04 -10.26
C ALA A 133 2.84 5.00 -11.23
N GLU A 134 2.12 3.92 -11.51
CA GLU A 134 2.47 2.91 -12.52
C GLU A 134 2.58 3.55 -13.91
N SER A 135 1.54 4.26 -14.34
CA SER A 135 1.49 4.91 -15.66
C SER A 135 2.64 5.89 -15.88
N LYS A 136 2.97 6.71 -14.87
CA LYS A 136 4.10 7.66 -14.93
C LYS A 136 5.46 6.95 -15.02
N THR A 137 5.60 5.82 -14.31
CA THR A 137 6.83 5.03 -14.36
C THR A 137 6.99 4.40 -15.76
N ASP A 138 5.90 3.88 -16.33
CA ASP A 138 5.88 3.30 -17.67
C ASP A 138 6.20 4.32 -18.77
N GLU A 139 5.73 5.57 -18.63
CA GLU A 139 6.08 6.67 -19.54
C GLU A 139 7.57 6.99 -19.48
N LEU A 140 8.14 7.13 -18.27
CA LEU A 140 9.58 7.38 -18.08
C LEU A 140 10.46 6.25 -18.64
N ILE A 141 10.03 4.99 -18.50
CA ILE A 141 10.76 3.83 -19.05
C ILE A 141 10.71 3.82 -20.59
N LYS A 142 9.59 4.22 -21.20
CA LYS A 142 9.43 4.26 -22.66
C LYS A 142 10.18 5.44 -23.30
N ASP A 143 10.24 6.57 -22.61
CA ASP A 143 10.92 7.78 -23.07
C ASP A 143 12.43 7.74 -22.80
N ALA A 144 12.90 6.78 -21.97
CA ALA A 144 14.32 6.53 -21.80
C ALA A 144 14.95 6.20 -23.15
N PRO A 145 15.95 6.97 -23.63
CA PRO A 145 16.62 6.66 -24.87
C PRO A 145 17.17 5.24 -24.74
N ILE A 146 16.79 4.37 -25.69
CA ILE A 146 17.39 3.04 -25.83
C ILE A 146 18.88 3.29 -25.95
N THR A 147 19.61 3.08 -24.86
CA THR A 147 21.06 3.23 -24.82
C THR A 147 21.55 2.37 -25.95
N GLN A 148 22.24 2.99 -26.92
CA GLN A 148 22.89 2.23 -27.96
C GLN A 148 23.73 1.20 -27.24
N HIS A 149 23.38 -0.07 -27.45
CA HIS A 149 24.10 -1.23 -26.95
C HIS A 149 25.59 -0.90 -26.96
N ASP A 150 26.21 -0.80 -25.79
CA ASP A 150 27.64 -0.55 -25.70
C ASP A 150 28.32 -1.71 -26.42
N LYS A 151 28.87 -1.45 -27.61
CA LYS A 151 29.58 -2.45 -28.42
C LYS A 151 31.01 -2.66 -27.90
N SER A 152 31.23 -2.51 -26.60
CA SER A 152 32.57 -2.54 -25.98
C SER A 152 33.10 -3.94 -25.67
N GLY A 153 32.29 -5.01 -25.77
CA GLY A 153 32.81 -6.38 -25.61
C GLY A 153 31.81 -7.49 -25.91
N GLU A 154 32.35 -8.65 -26.28
CA GLU A 154 31.61 -9.91 -26.44
C GLU A 154 31.95 -10.84 -25.27
N TRP A 155 30.92 -11.49 -24.71
CA TRP A 155 31.11 -12.57 -23.76
C TRP A 155 31.53 -13.84 -24.49
N GLN A 156 32.74 -14.32 -24.23
CA GLN A 156 33.20 -15.59 -24.77
C GLN A 156 33.33 -16.63 -23.65
N GLU A 157 32.75 -17.79 -23.87
CA GLU A 157 32.75 -18.90 -22.92
C GLU A 157 33.78 -19.93 -23.41
N THR A 158 34.97 -19.92 -22.80
CA THR A 158 36.00 -20.94 -23.05
C THR A 158 36.12 -21.82 -21.82
N SER A 159 35.85 -23.13 -21.99
CA SER A 159 36.06 -24.18 -20.97
C SER A 159 35.42 -23.94 -19.59
N GLY A 160 34.26 -23.29 -19.53
CA GLY A 160 33.44 -23.21 -18.31
C GLY A 160 33.68 -22.01 -17.40
N GLU A 161 34.57 -21.08 -17.76
CA GLU A 161 34.67 -19.75 -17.12
C GLU A 161 34.30 -18.65 -18.12
N ARG A 162 33.43 -17.72 -17.70
CA ARG A 162 33.03 -16.56 -18.53
C ARG A 162 34.00 -15.42 -18.30
N GLN A 163 34.70 -15.01 -19.37
CA GLN A 163 35.63 -13.89 -19.34
C GLN A 163 35.12 -12.76 -20.24
N TRP A 164 35.08 -11.54 -19.71
CA TRP A 164 34.86 -10.34 -20.50
C TRP A 164 36.10 -10.04 -21.34
N VAL A 165 35.91 -9.83 -22.64
CA VAL A 165 36.98 -9.40 -23.55
C VAL A 165 36.60 -8.05 -24.17
N SER A 166 37.31 -7.00 -23.76
CA SER A 166 37.18 -5.65 -24.33
C SER A 166 37.98 -5.55 -25.62
N THR A 167 37.38 -5.01 -26.69
CA THR A 167 38.10 -4.82 -27.97
C THR A 167 38.83 -3.49 -27.96
N GLU A 168 40.04 -3.43 -27.40
CA GLU A 168 40.85 -2.21 -27.50
C GLU A 168 41.39 -2.03 -28.92
N LYS A 169 40.94 -0.98 -29.60
CA LYS A 169 41.74 -0.33 -30.65
C LYS A 169 42.45 0.86 -30.03
N THR A 170 43.78 0.81 -30.03
CA THR A 170 44.64 1.97 -29.83
C THR A 170 44.34 3.00 -30.91
N ASP A 171 43.96 4.22 -30.53
CA ASP A 171 44.56 5.43 -31.06
C ASP A 171 44.19 6.66 -30.23
N SER A 172 45.17 7.54 -30.09
CA SER A 172 45.17 8.74 -29.26
C SER A 172 44.42 9.89 -29.93
N ALA A 173 43.53 10.58 -29.22
CA ALA A 173 43.26 12.02 -29.39
C ALA A 173 42.39 12.56 -28.25
N GLU A 174 42.91 13.57 -27.56
CA GLU A 174 42.22 14.40 -26.57
C GLU A 174 41.03 15.16 -27.19
N GLY A 175 39.92 15.26 -26.46
CA GLY A 175 38.81 16.13 -26.86
C GLY A 175 37.56 15.99 -25.98
N LYS A 176 37.46 16.86 -24.95
CA LYS A 176 36.25 17.27 -24.21
C LYS A 176 34.91 16.64 -24.64
N HIS A 177 34.34 15.81 -23.76
CA HIS A 177 32.91 15.85 -23.46
C HIS A 177 32.71 15.37 -22.01
N LYS A 178 32.36 16.30 -21.12
CA LYS A 178 31.98 16.02 -19.74
C LYS A 178 30.77 16.89 -19.46
N LYS A 179 29.61 16.42 -19.90
CA LYS A 179 28.26 16.94 -19.67
C LYS A 179 27.30 16.05 -20.46
N GLU A 180 26.89 14.94 -19.87
CA GLU A 180 25.72 14.16 -20.30
C GLU A 180 25.30 13.11 -19.25
N GLU A 181 26.15 12.78 -18.27
CA GLU A 181 25.77 11.86 -17.17
C GLU A 181 24.76 12.46 -16.15
N ASP A 182 24.77 13.78 -15.92
CA ASP A 182 23.87 14.43 -14.94
C ASP A 182 22.37 14.46 -15.37
N SER A 183 22.06 14.24 -16.65
CA SER A 183 20.68 14.32 -17.15
C SER A 183 19.94 12.98 -17.08
N GLU A 184 20.66 11.86 -17.24
CA GLU A 184 20.08 10.51 -17.25
C GLU A 184 19.93 9.96 -15.82
N GLU A 185 20.84 10.29 -14.90
CA GLU A 185 20.75 9.92 -13.48
C GLU A 185 19.50 10.51 -12.80
N LEU A 186 19.10 11.73 -13.20
CA LEU A 186 17.91 12.42 -12.68
C LEU A 186 16.57 11.76 -13.07
N ASP A 187 16.52 10.97 -14.15
CA ASP A 187 15.28 10.33 -14.60
C ASP A 187 15.13 8.91 -14.02
N LEU A 188 16.23 8.20 -13.79
CA LEU A 188 16.20 6.91 -13.09
C LEU A 188 15.76 7.07 -11.61
N ASP A 189 16.28 8.07 -10.91
CA ASP A 189 15.88 8.34 -9.51
C ASP A 189 14.39 8.69 -9.38
N LYS A 190 13.83 9.43 -10.34
CA LYS A 190 12.38 9.72 -10.39
C LYS A 190 11.57 8.47 -10.68
N ALA A 191 12.00 7.64 -11.63
CA ALA A 191 11.34 6.39 -11.94
C ALA A 191 11.34 5.44 -10.73
N LEU A 192 12.47 5.36 -10.00
CA LEU A 192 12.58 4.57 -8.78
C LEU A 192 11.67 5.09 -7.67
N GLN A 193 11.59 6.41 -7.47
CA GLN A 193 10.67 7.03 -6.52
C GLN A 193 9.20 6.76 -6.88
N HIS A 194 8.84 6.84 -8.16
CA HIS A 194 7.48 6.53 -8.62
C HIS A 194 7.14 5.05 -8.49
N ALA A 195 8.07 4.14 -8.79
CA ALA A 195 7.90 2.71 -8.57
C ALA A 195 7.75 2.37 -7.07
N GLY A 196 8.57 2.99 -6.21
CA GLY A 196 8.43 2.88 -4.76
C GLY A 196 7.07 3.38 -4.28
N LYS A 197 6.61 4.51 -4.83
CA LYS A 197 5.30 5.08 -4.48
C LYS A 197 4.13 4.20 -4.94
N HIS A 198 4.21 3.66 -6.14
CA HIS A 198 3.26 2.67 -6.65
C HIS A 198 3.15 1.48 -5.69
N MET A 199 4.29 0.93 -5.26
CA MET A 199 4.32 -0.21 -4.35
C MET A 199 3.67 0.11 -3.00
N GLU A 200 3.96 1.28 -2.41
CA GLU A 200 3.31 1.73 -1.17
C GLU A 200 1.78 1.79 -1.32
N ASP A 201 1.29 2.43 -2.39
CA ASP A 201 -0.14 2.61 -2.59
C ASP A 201 -0.84 1.26 -2.90
N CYS A 202 -0.19 0.36 -3.65
CA CYS A 202 -0.65 -1.02 -3.87
C CYS A 202 -0.77 -1.82 -2.56
N ILE A 203 0.26 -1.80 -1.71
CA ILE A 203 0.25 -2.48 -0.41
C ILE A 203 -0.89 -1.93 0.44
N MET A 204 -1.04 -0.62 0.53
CA MET A 204 -2.10 0.01 1.31
C MET A 204 -3.51 -0.32 0.79
N ALA A 205 -3.71 -0.28 -0.54
CA ALA A 205 -4.97 -0.67 -1.15
C ALA A 205 -5.30 -2.13 -0.83
N SER A 206 -4.29 -3.01 -0.85
CA SER A 206 -4.46 -4.43 -0.58
C SER A 206 -4.82 -4.74 0.87
N TYR A 207 -4.14 -4.13 1.85
CA TYR A 207 -4.52 -4.27 3.27
C TYR A 207 -5.90 -3.67 3.55
N THR A 208 -6.26 -2.58 2.89
CA THR A 208 -7.61 -2.00 3.00
C THR A 208 -8.66 -2.93 2.40
N ALA A 209 -8.37 -3.54 1.24
CA ALA A 209 -9.24 -4.52 0.62
C ALA A 209 -9.41 -5.77 1.49
N LEU A 210 -8.33 -6.30 2.08
CA LEU A 210 -8.40 -7.42 3.04
C LEU A 210 -9.30 -7.09 4.23
N LEU A 211 -9.16 -5.90 4.81
CA LEU A 211 -10.03 -5.46 5.90
C LEU A 211 -11.49 -5.38 5.45
N LEU A 212 -11.78 -4.77 4.30
CA LEU A 212 -13.14 -4.71 3.75
C LEU A 212 -13.70 -6.12 3.49
N SER A 213 -12.88 -7.06 3.02
CA SER A 213 -13.27 -8.46 2.85
C SER A 213 -13.63 -9.13 4.17
N CYS A 214 -12.81 -8.97 5.22
CA CYS A 214 -13.13 -9.48 6.55
C CYS A 214 -14.45 -8.89 7.07
N LEU A 215 -14.73 -7.62 6.75
CA LEU A 215 -15.98 -6.98 7.12
C LEU A 215 -17.18 -7.50 6.32
N CYS A 216 -16.99 -8.11 5.14
CA CYS A 216 -18.02 -8.76 4.32
C CYS A 216 -18.33 -10.19 4.74
N GLN A 217 -17.32 -10.94 5.20
CA GLN A 217 -17.42 -12.39 5.43
C GLN A 217 -18.51 -12.75 6.45
N GLU A 218 -19.09 -13.94 6.28
CA GLU A 218 -20.05 -14.59 7.19
C GLU A 218 -21.51 -14.07 7.16
N SER A 219 -21.83 -12.98 6.45
CA SER A 219 -23.22 -12.50 6.40
C SER A 219 -23.57 -11.73 5.12
N PRO A 220 -24.71 -12.01 4.46
CA PRO A 220 -25.18 -11.22 3.32
C PRO A 220 -25.39 -9.73 3.66
N ILE A 221 -25.76 -9.41 4.90
CA ILE A 221 -25.97 -8.02 5.36
C ILE A 221 -24.64 -7.25 5.39
N LYS A 222 -23.57 -7.95 5.77
CA LYS A 222 -22.22 -7.39 5.77
C LYS A 222 -21.78 -7.03 4.34
N VAL A 223 -22.03 -7.94 3.37
CA VAL A 223 -21.75 -7.71 1.94
C VAL A 223 -22.53 -6.52 1.39
N THR A 224 -23.85 -6.43 1.66
CA THR A 224 -24.67 -5.31 1.17
C THR A 224 -24.17 -3.97 1.70
N THR A 225 -23.72 -3.92 2.95
CA THR A 225 -23.22 -2.68 3.57
C THR A 225 -21.95 -2.17 2.87
N VAL A 226 -21.02 -3.04 2.49
CA VAL A 226 -19.82 -2.64 1.74
C VAL A 226 -20.16 -2.27 0.29
N ARG A 227 -21.06 -3.05 -0.33
CA ARG A 227 -21.53 -2.85 -1.70
C ARG A 227 -22.15 -1.47 -1.91
N GLU A 228 -22.88 -0.94 -0.93
CA GLU A 228 -23.48 0.41 -0.99
C GLU A 228 -22.46 1.53 -1.21
N TYR A 229 -21.21 1.33 -0.80
CA TYR A 229 -20.15 2.34 -0.93
C TYR A 229 -19.22 2.10 -2.13
N LEU A 230 -19.29 0.93 -2.78
CA LEU A 230 -18.43 0.59 -3.92
C LEU A 230 -18.98 1.15 -5.24
N PRO A 231 -18.10 1.59 -6.18
CA PRO A 231 -18.53 1.96 -7.52
C PRO A 231 -19.24 0.79 -8.19
N GLU A 232 -20.41 1.03 -8.77
CA GLU A 232 -21.23 0.03 -9.46
C GLU A 232 -21.63 -1.19 -8.59
N GLY A 233 -21.36 -1.15 -7.28
CA GLY A 233 -21.62 -2.25 -6.35
C GLY A 233 -20.76 -3.50 -6.59
N GLY A 234 -19.69 -3.41 -7.40
CA GLY A 234 -18.86 -4.53 -7.80
C GLY A 234 -17.60 -4.69 -6.94
N PHE A 235 -17.26 -5.93 -6.60
CA PHE A 235 -16.03 -6.28 -5.87
C PHE A 235 -14.82 -6.54 -6.78
N SER A 236 -14.96 -6.44 -8.10
CA SER A 236 -13.92 -6.74 -9.10
C SER A 236 -12.63 -5.95 -8.85
N ILE A 237 -12.74 -4.66 -8.56
CA ILE A 237 -11.59 -3.80 -8.27
C ILE A 237 -10.79 -4.29 -7.04
N MET A 238 -11.47 -4.84 -6.04
CA MET A 238 -10.83 -5.42 -4.85
C MET A 238 -10.17 -6.75 -5.17
N THR A 239 -10.84 -7.64 -5.93
CA THR A 239 -10.28 -8.95 -6.28
C THR A 239 -9.07 -8.83 -7.19
N GLU A 240 -9.08 -7.92 -8.16
CA GLU A 240 -7.93 -7.63 -9.01
C GLU A 240 -6.73 -7.13 -8.21
N MET A 241 -6.96 -6.18 -7.29
CA MET A 241 -5.90 -5.68 -6.39
C MET A 241 -5.32 -6.80 -5.51
N LEU A 242 -6.18 -7.62 -4.91
CA LEU A 242 -5.75 -8.74 -4.05
C LEU A 242 -5.00 -9.83 -4.84
N LYS A 243 -5.35 -10.09 -6.11
CA LYS A 243 -4.60 -11.02 -6.98
C LYS A 243 -3.19 -10.49 -7.26
N LYS A 244 -3.05 -9.20 -7.59
CA LYS A 244 -1.74 -8.55 -7.77
C LYS A 244 -0.92 -8.64 -6.47
N PHE A 245 -1.56 -8.37 -5.33
CA PHE A 245 -0.92 -8.47 -4.02
C PHE A 245 -0.44 -9.88 -3.68
N LEU A 246 -1.27 -10.90 -3.90
CA LEU A 246 -0.90 -12.29 -3.66
C LEU A 246 0.29 -12.70 -4.53
N SER A 247 0.30 -12.29 -5.81
CA SER A 247 1.43 -12.51 -6.70
C SER A 247 2.71 -11.84 -6.18
N PHE A 248 2.61 -10.60 -5.70
CA PHE A 248 3.73 -9.86 -5.10
C PHE A 248 4.26 -10.51 -3.82
N MET A 249 3.37 -10.97 -2.92
CA MET A 249 3.77 -11.65 -1.68
C MET A 249 4.45 -12.99 -1.95
N ASN A 250 4.06 -13.69 -3.02
CA ASN A 250 4.73 -14.91 -3.47
C ASN A 250 6.13 -14.62 -4.02
N LEU A 251 6.31 -13.52 -4.75
CA LEU A 251 7.61 -13.12 -5.30
C LEU A 251 8.60 -12.71 -4.20
N THR A 252 8.12 -12.00 -3.18
CA THR A 252 8.95 -11.48 -2.08
C THR A 252 9.21 -12.48 -0.96
N CYS A 253 8.58 -13.66 -1.01
CA CYS A 253 8.63 -14.68 0.06
C CYS A 253 8.25 -14.12 1.44
N ALA A 254 7.46 -13.04 1.49
CA ALA A 254 7.17 -12.28 2.70
C ALA A 254 6.07 -12.90 3.59
N VAL A 255 5.41 -13.97 3.12
CA VAL A 255 4.17 -14.50 3.71
C VAL A 255 4.22 -16.02 3.82
N GLY A 256 3.69 -16.55 4.93
CA GLY A 256 3.57 -17.99 5.15
C GLY A 256 2.51 -18.66 4.26
N THR A 257 2.59 -19.97 4.09
CA THR A 257 1.65 -20.72 3.23
C THR A 257 0.20 -20.69 3.73
N THR A 258 -0.03 -20.46 5.02
CA THR A 258 -1.37 -20.31 5.62
C THR A 258 -2.03 -19.00 5.18
N ASP A 259 -1.31 -17.90 5.25
CA ASP A 259 -1.79 -16.56 4.88
C ASP A 259 -2.06 -16.46 3.37
N GLN A 260 -1.22 -17.09 2.53
CA GLN A 260 -1.47 -17.20 1.09
C GLN A 260 -2.81 -17.88 0.78
N LYS A 261 -3.13 -18.97 1.50
CA LYS A 261 -4.41 -19.67 1.35
C LYS A 261 -5.56 -18.81 1.85
N SER A 262 -5.39 -18.10 2.96
CA SER A 262 -6.39 -17.17 3.49
C SER A 262 -6.75 -16.09 2.47
N ILE A 263 -5.73 -15.43 1.89
CA ILE A 263 -5.92 -14.42 0.84
C ILE A 263 -6.61 -15.02 -0.40
N SER A 264 -6.22 -16.23 -0.80
CA SER A 264 -6.86 -16.93 -1.93
C SER A 264 -8.36 -17.20 -1.68
N MET A 265 -8.71 -17.67 -0.47
CA MET A 265 -10.11 -17.90 -0.08
C MET A 265 -10.92 -16.59 -0.04
N VAL A 266 -10.30 -15.50 0.41
CA VAL A 266 -10.91 -14.16 0.40
C VAL A 266 -11.23 -13.73 -1.04
N ILE A 267 -10.30 -13.91 -1.99
CA ILE A 267 -10.51 -13.58 -3.40
C ILE A 267 -11.68 -14.39 -3.96
N GLU A 268 -11.67 -15.71 -3.75
CA GLU A 268 -12.74 -16.59 -4.20
C GLU A 268 -14.10 -16.17 -3.63
N TYR A 269 -14.17 -15.85 -2.33
CA TYR A 269 -15.41 -15.38 -1.70
C TYR A 269 -15.95 -14.10 -2.35
N LEU A 270 -15.08 -13.12 -2.59
CA LEU A 270 -15.47 -11.85 -3.20
C LEU A 270 -15.91 -11.99 -4.66
N GLU A 271 -15.33 -12.94 -5.42
CA GLU A 271 -15.75 -13.22 -6.81
C GLU A 271 -17.18 -13.76 -6.90
N HIS A 272 -17.69 -14.34 -5.80
CA HIS A 272 -19.05 -14.86 -5.69
C HIS A 272 -20.04 -13.86 -5.04
N CYS A 273 -19.57 -12.67 -4.63
CA CYS A 273 -20.40 -11.63 -4.02
C CYS A 273 -21.02 -10.72 -5.09
#